data_AF-A0A417YU25-F1
#
_entry.id   AF-A0A417YU25-F1
#
_cell.length_a   1.000
_cell.length_b   1.000
_cell.length_c   1.000
_cell.angle_alpha   90.00
_cell.angle_beta   90.00
_cell.angle_gamma   90.00
#
_symmetry.space_group_name_H-M   'P 1'
#
loop_
_entity.id
_entity.type
_entity.pdbx_description
1 polymer ?
#
loop_
_entity_poly.entity_id
_entity_poly.type
_entity_poly.pdbx_seq_one_letter_code
_entity_poly.pdbx_strand_id
1 'polypeptide(L)'
;MIKNQKGITLIELLATLTILTIISGLVYGVLIGTTKNYQKLSSKADLSREANLILATVKNVHEKTGKTAGNTNAEYEIDFLSGQYMIGEKNASSNPLHSKKFSVEVYKNHALVNGKTKISSLQPLTIKVIVKDSNGQSYEVDTIIKKH
;
A
#
# COMPACT_ATOMS: atom_id res chain seq x y z
N MET A 1 -34.83 -3.27 67.14
CA MET A 1 -35.02 -4.47 66.28
C MET A 1 -34.27 -4.22 64.97
N ILE A 2 -33.03 -4.71 64.83
CA ILE A 2 -32.20 -4.51 63.63
C ILE A 2 -32.27 -5.81 62.81
N LYS A 3 -32.91 -5.75 61.64
CA LYS A 3 -33.13 -6.90 60.77
C LYS A 3 -31.82 -7.33 60.10
N ASN A 4 -31.52 -8.62 60.21
CA ASN A 4 -30.42 -9.34 59.57
C ASN A 4 -30.40 -9.11 58.03
N GLN A 5 -29.41 -8.38 57.50
CA GLN A 5 -29.17 -8.20 56.06
C GLN A 5 -28.00 -9.06 55.53
N LYS A 6 -27.77 -10.24 56.09
CA LYS A 6 -26.53 -11.00 55.84
C LYS A 6 -26.56 -12.02 54.68
N GLY A 7 -27.69 -12.15 53.97
CA GLY A 7 -27.82 -13.11 52.84
C GLY A 7 -27.89 -12.47 51.44
N ILE A 8 -28.09 -11.16 51.34
CA ILE A 8 -28.40 -10.49 50.07
C ILE A 8 -27.14 -9.95 49.38
N THR A 9 -26.04 -9.70 50.08
CA THR A 9 -24.89 -8.98 49.49
C THR A 9 -23.91 -9.84 48.69
N LEU A 10 -23.71 -11.12 49.03
CA LEU A 10 -22.68 -11.93 48.36
C LEU A 10 -23.17 -12.51 47.02
N ILE A 11 -24.39 -13.02 46.99
CA ILE A 11 -24.98 -13.58 45.76
C ILE A 11 -25.24 -12.49 44.72
N GLU A 12 -25.66 -11.31 45.17
CA GLU A 12 -25.90 -10.14 44.32
C GLU A 12 -24.57 -9.58 43.78
N LEU A 13 -23.53 -9.52 44.61
CA LEU A 13 -22.18 -9.19 44.16
C LEU A 13 -21.65 -10.21 43.13
N LEU A 14 -21.87 -11.51 43.35
CA LEU A 14 -21.45 -12.53 42.40
C LEU A 14 -22.23 -12.44 41.08
N ALA A 15 -23.54 -12.20 41.14
CA ALA A 15 -24.38 -12.02 39.96
C ALA A 15 -23.95 -10.78 39.16
N THR A 16 -23.70 -9.65 39.82
CA THR A 16 -23.20 -8.43 39.16
C THR A 16 -21.82 -8.61 38.54
N LEU A 17 -20.88 -9.26 39.23
CA LEU A 17 -19.57 -9.60 38.68
C LEU A 17 -19.67 -10.53 37.47
N THR A 18 -20.57 -11.50 37.53
CA THR A 18 -20.81 -12.44 36.42
C THR A 18 -21.31 -11.69 35.19
N ILE A 19 -22.34 -10.86 35.35
CA ILE A 19 -22.89 -10.04 34.27
C ILE A 19 -21.83 -9.07 33.73
N LEU A 20 -21.07 -8.41 34.60
CA LEU A 20 -20.00 -7.49 34.21
C LEU A 20 -18.92 -8.20 33.39
N THR A 21 -18.56 -9.42 33.75
CA THR A 21 -17.56 -10.21 33.02
C THR A 21 -18.05 -10.56 31.62
N ILE A 22 -19.32 -10.97 31.49
CA ILE A 22 -19.94 -11.26 30.19
C ILE A 22 -19.94 -10.00 29.32
N ILE A 23 -20.42 -8.86 29.85
CA ILE A 23 -20.48 -7.59 29.11
C ILE A 23 -19.07 -7.15 28.71
N SER A 24 -18.10 -7.21 29.64
CA SER A 24 -16.71 -6.83 29.36
C SER A 24 -16.11 -7.70 28.27
N GLY A 25 -16.33 -9.01 28.30
CA GLY A 25 -15.85 -9.93 27.27
C GLY A 25 -16.39 -9.59 25.87
N LEU A 26 -17.68 -9.25 25.77
CA LEU A 26 -18.28 -8.80 24.51
C LEU A 26 -17.66 -7.50 24.02
N VAL A 27 -17.50 -6.51 24.90
CA VAL A 27 -16.87 -5.22 24.56
C VAL A 27 -15.44 -5.41 24.08
N TYR A 28 -14.63 -6.22 24.78
CA TYR A 28 -13.26 -6.53 24.38
C TYR A 28 -13.22 -7.24 23.01
N GLY A 29 -14.13 -8.18 22.76
CA GLY A 29 -14.24 -8.85 21.47
C GLY A 29 -14.45 -7.86 20.31
N VAL A 30 -15.40 -6.93 20.48
CA VAL A 30 -15.69 -5.88 19.48
C VAL A 30 -14.50 -4.94 19.30
N LEU A 31 -13.84 -4.51 20.39
CA LEU A 31 -12.67 -3.61 20.33
C LEU A 31 -11.50 -4.25 19.56
N ILE A 32 -11.19 -5.51 19.86
CA ILE A 32 -10.12 -6.26 19.17
C ILE A 32 -10.47 -6.44 17.70
N GLY A 33 -11.72 -6.82 17.39
CA GLY A 33 -12.20 -6.98 16.01
C GLY A 33 -12.08 -5.68 15.21
N THR A 34 -12.52 -4.57 15.79
CA THR A 34 -12.45 -3.25 15.17
C THR A 34 -11.01 -2.81 14.92
N THR A 35 -10.13 -3.02 15.90
CA THR A 35 -8.70 -2.65 15.79
C THR A 35 -8.00 -3.42 14.67
N LYS A 36 -8.21 -4.74 14.58
CA LYS A 36 -7.66 -5.57 13.51
C LYS A 36 -8.18 -5.17 12.13
N ASN A 37 -9.48 -4.88 12.04
CA ASN A 37 -10.08 -4.42 10.79
C ASN A 37 -9.52 -3.07 10.35
N TYR A 38 -9.36 -2.14 11.28
CA TYR A 38 -8.75 -0.83 11.03
C TYR A 38 -7.31 -0.97 10.52
N GLN A 39 -6.49 -1.80 11.14
CA GLN A 39 -5.11 -2.06 10.69
C GLN A 39 -5.06 -2.61 9.26
N LYS A 40 -5.93 -3.55 8.92
CA LYS A 40 -6.03 -4.11 7.56
C LYS A 40 -6.46 -3.04 6.54
N LEU A 41 -7.47 -2.24 6.87
CA LEU A 41 -7.95 -1.18 6.00
C LEU A 41 -6.87 -0.11 5.79
N SER A 42 -6.19 0.30 6.87
CA SER A 42 -5.10 1.26 6.82
C SER A 42 -3.93 0.77 5.97
N SER A 43 -3.53 -0.50 6.09
CA SER A 43 -2.47 -1.06 5.24
C SER A 43 -2.88 -1.07 3.76
N LYS A 44 -4.12 -1.50 3.45
CA LYS A 44 -4.61 -1.46 2.06
C LYS A 44 -4.64 -0.05 1.48
N ALA A 45 -5.02 0.95 2.28
CA ALA A 45 -4.99 2.35 1.86
C ALA A 45 -3.56 2.84 1.58
N ASP A 46 -2.60 2.47 2.44
CA ASP A 46 -1.19 2.77 2.26
C ASP A 46 -0.62 2.15 0.98
N LEU A 47 -0.90 0.87 0.72
CA LEU A 47 -0.49 0.16 -0.49
C LEU A 47 -1.07 0.79 -1.76
N SER A 48 -2.36 1.14 -1.73
CA SER A 48 -3.02 1.81 -2.85
C SER A 48 -2.43 3.19 -3.11
N ARG A 49 -2.17 3.97 -2.05
CA ARG A 49 -1.54 5.29 -2.16
C ARG A 49 -0.15 5.20 -2.78
N GLU A 50 0.66 4.22 -2.36
CA GLU A 50 1.98 3.99 -2.92
C GLU A 50 1.92 3.62 -4.41
N ALA A 51 1.04 2.68 -4.79
CA ALA A 51 0.85 2.29 -6.19
C ALA A 51 0.42 3.48 -7.06
N ASN A 52 -0.50 4.31 -6.56
CA ASN A 52 -0.95 5.51 -7.26
C ASN A 52 0.17 6.55 -7.40
N LEU A 53 1.04 6.71 -6.39
CA LEU A 53 2.19 7.61 -6.46
C LEU A 53 3.20 7.12 -7.50
N ILE A 54 3.48 5.82 -7.56
CA ILE A 54 4.31 5.19 -8.59
C ILE A 54 3.73 5.52 -9.98
N LEU A 55 2.45 5.21 -10.21
CA LEU A 55 1.79 5.43 -11.49
C LEU A 55 1.76 6.91 -11.89
N ALA A 56 1.47 7.82 -10.94
CA ALA A 56 1.49 9.25 -11.19
C ALA A 56 2.89 9.73 -11.59
N THR A 57 3.93 9.20 -10.96
CA THR A 57 5.33 9.52 -11.28
C THR A 57 5.69 9.01 -12.68
N VAL A 58 5.38 7.75 -13.00
CA VAL A 58 5.60 7.20 -14.35
C VAL A 58 4.85 7.99 -15.39
N LYS A 59 3.57 8.31 -15.15
CA LYS A 59 2.75 9.12 -16.04
C LYS A 59 3.36 10.49 -16.27
N ASN A 60 3.78 11.17 -15.21
CA ASN A 60 4.37 12.50 -15.30
C ASN A 60 5.64 12.51 -16.15
N VAL A 61 6.53 11.52 -15.94
CA VAL A 61 7.73 11.34 -16.76
C VAL A 61 7.34 11.04 -18.20
N HIS A 62 6.43 10.09 -18.42
CA HIS A 62 5.98 9.69 -19.75
C HIS A 62 5.37 10.86 -20.56
N GLU A 63 4.58 11.72 -19.93
CA GLU A 63 3.99 12.90 -20.58
C GLU A 63 5.04 13.98 -20.87
N LYS A 64 5.95 14.25 -19.93
CA LYS A 64 6.96 15.32 -20.06
C LYS A 64 8.12 14.95 -20.98
N THR A 65 8.49 13.68 -21.05
CA THR A 65 9.58 13.24 -21.92
C THR A 65 9.21 13.48 -23.37
N GLY A 66 10.00 14.29 -24.06
CA GLY A 66 9.77 14.72 -25.44
C GLY A 66 11.04 14.63 -26.27
N LYS A 67 10.89 14.87 -27.58
CA LYS A 67 12.05 14.94 -28.46
C LYS A 67 12.87 16.19 -28.15
N THR A 68 14.13 16.01 -27.79
CA THR A 68 15.08 17.10 -27.59
C THR A 68 16.39 16.79 -28.30
N ALA A 69 17.29 17.77 -28.43
CA ALA A 69 18.59 17.57 -29.07
C ALA A 69 19.42 16.44 -28.39
N GLY A 70 19.18 16.16 -27.11
CA GLY A 70 19.81 15.07 -26.36
C GLY A 70 18.94 13.82 -26.14
N ASN A 71 17.71 13.80 -26.66
CA ASN A 71 16.77 12.69 -26.56
C ASN A 71 15.88 12.65 -27.80
N THR A 72 16.44 12.23 -28.94
CA THR A 72 15.77 12.27 -30.25
C THR A 72 14.60 11.27 -30.35
N ASN A 73 14.63 10.21 -29.55
CA ASN A 73 13.61 9.16 -29.51
C ASN A 73 12.53 9.40 -28.43
N ALA A 74 12.67 10.47 -27.64
CA ALA A 74 11.80 10.78 -26.50
C ALA A 74 11.66 9.57 -25.55
N GLU A 75 12.81 8.98 -25.17
CA GLU A 75 12.90 7.81 -24.31
C GLU A 75 13.25 8.19 -22.87
N TYR A 76 12.76 7.40 -21.93
CA TYR A 76 13.21 7.40 -20.55
C TYR A 76 13.45 5.97 -20.09
N GLU A 77 14.09 5.82 -18.94
CA GLU A 77 14.50 4.53 -18.40
C GLU A 77 13.79 4.27 -17.08
N ILE A 78 13.36 3.02 -16.89
CA ILE A 78 13.09 2.45 -15.57
C ILE A 78 14.16 1.39 -15.33
N ASP A 79 14.81 1.44 -14.18
CA ASP A 79 15.88 0.52 -13.81
C ASP A 79 15.61 -0.10 -12.44
N PHE A 80 15.95 -1.37 -12.29
CA PHE A 80 15.85 -2.09 -11.03
C PHE A 80 17.27 -2.32 -10.51
N LEU A 81 17.66 -1.54 -9.51
CA LEU A 81 19.00 -1.55 -8.95
C LEU A 81 18.92 -1.81 -7.46
N SER A 82 19.59 -2.86 -7.00
CA SER A 82 19.74 -3.18 -5.57
C SER A 82 18.40 -3.25 -4.79
N GLY A 83 17.34 -3.78 -5.42
CA GLY A 83 16.03 -3.92 -4.78
C GLY A 83 15.11 -2.70 -4.88
N GLN A 84 15.49 -1.68 -5.66
CA GLN A 84 14.69 -0.47 -5.82
C GLN A 84 14.50 -0.11 -7.30
N TYR A 85 13.27 0.27 -7.64
CA TYR A 85 12.99 0.84 -8.96
C TYR A 85 13.33 2.31 -8.99
N MET A 86 14.00 2.72 -10.06
CA MET A 86 14.42 4.08 -10.30
C MET A 86 13.95 4.53 -11.69
N ILE A 87 13.73 5.83 -11.90
CA ILE A 87 13.18 6.37 -13.17
C ILE A 87 13.88 7.66 -13.62
N GLY A 88 14.14 7.82 -14.93
CA GLY A 88 14.71 9.08 -15.45
C GLY A 88 15.04 9.07 -16.95
N GLU A 89 15.21 10.26 -17.54
CA GLU A 89 15.45 10.41 -19.00
C GLU A 89 16.89 10.13 -19.45
N LYS A 90 17.88 10.48 -18.63
CA LYS A 90 19.31 10.32 -18.97
C LYS A 90 20.03 9.33 -18.06
N ASN A 91 19.48 9.08 -16.87
CA ASN A 91 19.94 8.04 -15.96
C ASN A 91 18.83 7.78 -14.94
N ALA A 92 18.27 6.57 -14.94
CA ALA A 92 17.26 6.20 -13.95
C ALA A 92 17.82 6.23 -12.53
N SER A 93 19.13 6.05 -12.32
CA SER A 93 19.78 5.81 -11.02
C SER A 93 19.64 6.90 -9.95
N SER A 94 19.03 8.06 -10.20
CA SER A 94 18.93 9.13 -9.19
C SER A 94 17.55 9.26 -8.54
N ASN A 95 16.47 8.86 -9.20
CA ASN A 95 15.11 9.14 -8.71
C ASN A 95 14.39 7.84 -8.34
N PRO A 96 14.26 7.52 -7.05
CA PRO A 96 13.52 6.35 -6.61
C PRO A 96 12.04 6.49 -6.96
N LEU A 97 11.49 5.41 -7.49
CA LEU A 97 10.09 5.37 -7.93
C LEU A 97 9.12 5.11 -6.77
N HIS A 98 9.61 4.52 -5.68
CA HIS A 98 8.82 4.15 -4.52
C HIS A 98 9.65 4.24 -3.22
N SER A 99 8.93 4.24 -2.10
CA SER A 99 9.49 4.16 -0.75
C SER A 99 10.07 2.77 -0.46
N LYS A 100 11.17 2.74 0.31
CA LYS A 100 11.81 1.48 0.80
C LYS A 100 10.94 0.70 1.79
N LYS A 101 9.84 1.28 2.28
CA LYS A 101 8.88 0.60 3.17
C LYS A 101 8.17 -0.57 2.48
N PHE A 102 8.07 -0.53 1.15
CA PHE A 102 7.30 -1.51 0.37
C PHE A 102 8.21 -2.28 -0.59
N SER A 103 7.87 -3.55 -0.80
CA SER A 103 8.40 -4.32 -1.93
C SER A 103 7.52 -4.05 -3.14
N VAL A 104 8.14 -3.72 -4.26
CA VAL A 104 7.45 -3.35 -5.50
C VAL A 104 7.91 -4.26 -6.62
N GLU A 105 7.00 -4.61 -7.52
CA GLU A 105 7.28 -5.28 -8.79
C GLU A 105 6.64 -4.45 -9.91
N VAL A 106 7.44 -4.10 -10.93
CA VAL A 106 6.98 -3.31 -12.06
C VAL A 106 7.05 -4.15 -13.32
N TYR A 107 5.94 -4.22 -14.04
CA TYR A 107 5.82 -4.95 -15.29
C TYR A 107 5.56 -3.96 -16.42
N LYS A 108 6.35 -4.05 -17.48
CA LYS A 108 6.14 -3.34 -18.76
C LYS A 108 5.63 -4.35 -19.77
N ASN A 109 4.46 -4.09 -20.37
CA ASN A 109 3.87 -4.99 -21.37
C ASN A 109 3.81 -6.46 -20.88
N HIS A 110 3.46 -6.67 -19.60
CA HIS A 110 3.43 -7.97 -18.91
C HIS A 110 4.79 -8.64 -18.64
N ALA A 111 5.91 -8.01 -19.00
CA ALA A 111 7.25 -8.49 -18.66
C ALA A 111 7.79 -7.76 -17.42
N LEU A 112 8.33 -8.53 -16.46
CA LEU A 112 8.94 -7.97 -15.25
C LEU A 112 10.19 -7.16 -15.60
N VAL A 113 10.29 -5.96 -15.03
CA VAL A 113 11.44 -5.08 -15.20
C VAL A 113 12.52 -5.47 -14.19
N ASN A 114 13.47 -6.30 -14.60
CA ASN A 114 14.57 -6.80 -13.75
C ASN A 114 15.90 -6.06 -13.95
N GLY A 115 15.86 -4.89 -14.58
CA GLY A 115 17.03 -4.06 -14.85
C GLY A 115 16.67 -2.91 -15.78
N LYS A 116 17.70 -2.27 -16.35
CA LYS A 116 17.52 -1.09 -17.19
C LYS A 116 16.65 -1.38 -18.40
N THR A 117 15.49 -0.73 -18.45
CA THR A 117 14.51 -0.85 -19.52
C THR A 117 14.18 0.53 -20.08
N LYS A 118 14.43 0.70 -21.38
CA LYS A 118 14.04 1.91 -22.12
C LYS A 118 12.56 1.90 -22.47
N ILE A 119 11.92 3.05 -22.38
CA ILE A 119 10.51 3.27 -22.65
C ILE A 119 10.37 4.51 -23.52
N SER A 120 9.70 4.37 -24.66
CA SER A 120 9.37 5.52 -25.50
C SER A 120 8.11 6.20 -24.98
N SER A 121 8.16 7.52 -24.83
CA SER A 121 6.99 8.37 -24.50
C SER A 121 6.03 8.58 -25.68
N LEU A 122 6.40 8.14 -26.88
CA LEU A 122 5.61 8.35 -28.09
C LEU A 122 4.50 7.29 -28.25
N GLN A 123 4.58 6.20 -27.50
CA GLN A 123 3.64 5.09 -27.57
C GLN A 123 2.94 4.91 -26.23
N PRO A 124 1.67 4.46 -26.23
CA PRO A 124 1.01 4.07 -24.99
C PRO A 124 1.83 3.03 -24.23
N LEU A 125 1.99 3.25 -22.93
CA LEU A 125 2.69 2.34 -22.04
C LEU A 125 1.69 1.51 -21.24
N THR A 126 1.69 0.18 -21.44
CA THR A 126 1.02 -0.74 -20.53
C THR A 126 1.94 -1.04 -19.36
N ILE A 127 1.52 -0.65 -18.16
CA ILE A 127 2.28 -0.85 -16.93
C ILE A 127 1.42 -1.53 -15.87
N LYS A 128 1.99 -2.54 -15.24
CA LYS A 128 1.43 -3.17 -14.05
C LYS A 128 2.38 -2.98 -12.88
N VAL A 129 1.83 -2.60 -11.75
CA VAL A 129 2.57 -2.35 -10.50
C VAL A 129 1.95 -3.20 -9.41
N ILE A 130 2.77 -3.99 -8.74
CA ILE A 130 2.38 -4.76 -7.56
C ILE A 130 3.18 -4.19 -6.38
N VAL A 131 2.48 -3.75 -5.34
CA VAL A 131 3.08 -3.24 -4.10
C VAL A 131 2.74 -4.21 -2.97
N LYS A 132 3.73 -4.56 -2.15
CA LYS A 132 3.61 -5.49 -1.02
C LYS A 132 4.11 -4.84 0.28
N ASP A 133 3.37 -5.03 1.36
CA ASP A 133 3.80 -4.64 2.71
C ASP A 133 4.59 -5.77 3.40
N SER A 134 5.17 -5.48 4.56
CA SER A 134 5.90 -6.45 5.38
C SER A 134 5.02 -7.58 5.94
N ASN A 135 3.70 -7.41 5.93
CA ASN A 135 2.74 -8.40 6.43
C ASN A 135 2.22 -9.32 5.31
N GLY A 136 2.75 -9.20 4.09
CA GLY A 136 2.35 -9.98 2.93
C GLY A 136 1.06 -9.52 2.25
N GLN A 137 0.48 -8.38 2.66
CA GLN A 137 -0.63 -7.77 1.94
C GLN A 137 -0.11 -7.14 0.64
N SER A 138 -0.86 -7.30 -0.44
CA SER A 138 -0.51 -6.76 -1.74
C SER A 138 -1.62 -5.91 -2.33
N TYR A 139 -1.23 -4.99 -3.21
CA TYR A 139 -2.12 -4.22 -4.05
C TYR A 139 -1.54 -4.18 -5.47
N GLU A 140 -2.38 -4.49 -6.45
CA GLU A 140 -2.03 -4.55 -7.86
C GLU A 140 -2.83 -3.51 -8.64
N VAL A 141 -2.17 -2.83 -9.56
CA VAL A 141 -2.81 -1.97 -10.55
C VAL A 141 -2.22 -2.28 -11.92
N ASP A 142 -3.09 -2.47 -12.90
CA ASP A 142 -2.75 -2.64 -14.31
C ASP A 142 -3.42 -1.52 -15.11
N THR A 143 -2.64 -0.76 -15.88
CA THR A 143 -3.16 0.41 -16.59
C THR A 143 -2.35 0.73 -17.84
N ILE A 144 -2.95 1.56 -18.70
CA ILE A 144 -2.34 2.08 -19.91
C ILE A 144 -2.16 3.59 -19.74
N ILE A 145 -0.91 4.04 -19.80
CA ILE A 145 -0.54 5.45 -19.80
C ILE A 145 -0.43 5.92 -21.24
N LYS A 146 -1.13 7.00 -21.59
CA LYS A 146 -1.06 7.64 -22.90
C LYS A 146 -0.50 9.05 -22.72
N LYS A 147 0.27 9.50 -23.70
CA LYS A 147 0.69 10.89 -23.80
C LYS A 147 -0.45 11.71 -24.44
N HIS A 148 -0.79 12.84 -23.83
CA HIS A 148 -1.81 13.78 -24.30
C HIS A 148 -1.15 15.01 -24.94
#